data_AF-A0A3D0TXI2-F1
#
_entry.id   AF-A0A3D0TXI2-F1
#
_cell.length_a   1.000
_cell.length_b   1.000
_cell.length_c   1.000
_cell.angle_alpha   90.00
_cell.angle_beta   90.00
_cell.angle_gamma   90.00
#
_symmetry.space_group_name_H-M   'P 1'
#
loop_
_entity.id
_entity.type
_entity.pdbx_description
1 polymer ?
#
loop_
_entity_poly.entity_id
_entity_poly.type
_entity_poly.pdbx_seq_one_letter_code
_entity_poly.pdbx_strand_id
1 'polypeptide(L)'
;MLPLARESDFPLPEDTAGVYPSVPARADFAAVEERVLRRWDDENTFQASVDQRRDADEFVFFDGPPFANGLPHHGHLLTGYVKDVVPRYKTMRGYRVGRRFGWDCHGLPAEMETERELGVRGRSAIREYGVEKFNARCRESVLQYTRQWRTTVTRQARWVDFDDDYKTMDLPYMESVMWAFRQLWDKGLVYRAFRVMPYSWGAETPLSNFEIRLDDATRPRQDPALTVWFETEPADDGLGALRLLAWTTTPWTLPSNLAVAVGPDVEYVVVRAARPNGGPNDGPNGGPAYVLGAATLAEYEADLTAELGEHSVV
;
A
#
# COMPACT_ATOMS: atom_id res chain seq x y z
N MET A 1 8.13 -30.64 69.70
CA MET A 1 7.36 -29.40 69.53
C MET A 1 8.06 -28.30 70.30
N LEU A 2 8.75 -27.39 69.62
CA LEU A 2 9.27 -26.16 70.21
C LEU A 2 8.16 -25.09 70.13
N PRO A 3 7.97 -24.25 71.16
CA PRO A 3 6.92 -23.24 71.13
C PRO A 3 7.28 -22.16 70.12
N LEU A 4 6.31 -21.77 69.29
CA LEU A 4 6.39 -20.59 68.43
C LEU A 4 6.40 -19.35 69.33
N ALA A 5 7.44 -18.53 69.21
CA ALA A 5 7.55 -17.24 69.87
C ALA A 5 6.34 -16.35 69.51
N ARG A 6 5.81 -15.61 70.48
CA ARG A 6 4.68 -14.69 70.26
C ARG A 6 5.22 -13.37 69.73
N GLU A 7 4.41 -12.67 68.93
CA GLU A 7 4.72 -11.33 68.35
C GLU A 7 5.22 -10.29 69.38
N SER A 8 4.99 -10.51 70.67
CA SER A 8 5.45 -9.66 71.77
C SER A 8 6.95 -9.75 72.09
N ASP A 9 7.68 -10.72 71.52
CA ASP A 9 9.10 -10.96 71.86
C ASP A 9 10.09 -10.09 71.05
N PHE A 10 9.59 -9.29 70.10
CA PHE A 10 10.38 -8.31 69.35
C PHE A 10 9.75 -6.92 69.50
N PRO A 11 10.30 -6.01 70.33
CA PRO A 11 9.82 -4.64 70.36
C PRO A 11 10.03 -4.04 68.97
N LEU A 12 8.94 -3.66 68.30
CA LEU A 12 9.01 -2.85 67.09
C LEU A 12 9.75 -1.55 67.45
N PRO A 13 10.77 -1.14 66.69
CA PRO A 13 11.45 0.11 66.96
C PRO A 13 10.44 1.26 66.97
N GLU A 14 10.34 1.97 68.09
CA GLU A 14 9.69 3.27 68.14
C GLU A 14 10.51 4.19 67.22
N ASP A 15 9.88 4.60 66.13
CA ASP A 15 10.42 5.46 65.06
C ASP A 15 11.04 4.74 63.84
N THR A 16 10.19 4.15 63.01
CA THR A 16 10.52 3.78 61.61
C THR A 16 10.18 4.88 60.61
N ALA A 17 9.87 6.11 61.07
CA ALA A 17 9.55 7.23 60.18
C ALA A 17 10.83 7.80 59.57
N GLY A 18 11.44 7.08 58.63
CA GLY A 18 12.58 7.60 57.86
C GLY A 18 13.51 6.58 57.22
N VAL A 19 13.33 5.28 57.47
CA VAL A 19 14.22 4.24 56.91
C VAL A 19 13.94 3.97 55.43
N TYR A 20 12.69 4.14 55.01
CA TYR A 20 12.26 3.94 53.63
C TYR A 20 11.74 5.26 53.05
N PRO A 21 12.10 5.59 51.79
CA PRO A 21 11.56 6.76 51.13
C PRO A 21 10.02 6.67 51.09
N SER A 22 9.36 7.77 51.45
CA SER A 22 7.91 7.88 51.34
C SER A 22 7.49 7.79 49.87
N VAL A 23 6.80 6.72 49.51
CA VAL A 23 6.28 6.50 48.14
C VAL A 23 4.81 6.96 48.11
N PRO A 24 4.43 7.88 47.21
CA PRO A 24 3.04 8.29 47.05
C PRO A 24 2.13 7.09 46.72
N ALA A 25 0.94 7.04 47.33
CA ALA A 25 -0.03 5.97 47.08
C ALA A 25 -0.51 5.90 45.62
N ARG A 26 -0.42 7.02 44.88
CA ARG A 26 -0.70 7.08 43.45
C ARG A 26 0.60 7.44 42.72
N ALA A 27 1.13 6.49 41.96
CA ALA A 27 2.31 6.71 41.14
C ALA A 27 1.97 7.58 39.93
N ASP A 28 2.77 8.63 39.70
CA ASP A 28 2.80 9.35 38.44
C ASP A 28 3.76 8.63 37.48
N PHE A 29 3.20 7.73 36.68
CA PHE A 29 3.97 6.93 35.73
C PHE A 29 4.65 7.80 34.65
N ALA A 30 4.01 8.89 34.21
CA ALA A 30 4.60 9.76 33.20
C ALA A 30 5.87 10.42 33.73
N ALA A 31 5.83 10.95 34.96
CA ALA A 31 7.02 11.53 35.60
C ALA A 31 8.09 10.47 35.91
N VAL A 32 7.70 9.24 36.25
CA VAL A 32 8.65 8.12 36.45
C VAL A 32 9.36 7.79 35.13
N GLU A 33 8.61 7.61 34.04
CA GLU A 33 9.16 7.32 32.71
C GLU A 33 10.15 8.39 32.26
N GLU A 34 9.81 9.68 32.39
CA GLU A 34 10.72 10.77 32.02
C GLU A 34 12.01 10.79 32.84
N ARG A 35 11.97 10.40 34.12
CA ARG A 35 13.18 10.27 34.94
C ARG A 35 14.03 9.08 34.49
N VAL A 36 13.41 7.95 34.18
CA VAL A 36 14.11 6.74 33.71
C VAL A 36 14.73 6.98 32.34
N LEU A 37 14.01 7.60 31.41
CA LEU A 37 14.51 7.96 30.09
C LEU A 37 15.72 8.90 30.18
N ARG A 38 15.64 9.95 31.00
CA ARG A 38 16.78 10.85 31.25
C ARG A 38 17.99 10.11 31.78
N ARG A 39 17.78 9.25 32.79
CA ARG A 39 18.87 8.45 33.35
C ARG A 39 19.52 7.55 32.29
N TRP A 40 18.74 6.88 31.44
CA TRP A 40 19.30 6.02 30.40
C TRP A 40 20.08 6.79 29.34
N ASP A 41 19.67 8.02 29.04
CA ASP A 41 20.37 8.94 28.14
C ASP A 41 21.69 9.41 28.75
N ASP A 42 21.66 9.92 29.99
CA ASP A 42 22.83 10.38 30.74
C ASP A 42 23.89 9.28 30.91
N GLU A 43 23.46 8.05 31.17
CA GLU A 43 24.33 6.87 31.35
C GLU A 43 24.71 6.20 30.02
N ASN A 44 24.18 6.66 28.88
CA ASN A 44 24.32 6.03 27.57
C ASN A 44 24.03 4.52 27.60
N THR A 45 22.95 4.14 28.30
CA THR A 45 22.64 2.75 28.68
C THR A 45 22.48 1.84 27.47
N PHE A 46 21.87 2.34 26.39
CA PHE A 46 21.69 1.56 25.16
C PHE A 46 23.04 1.17 24.55
N GLN A 47 23.92 2.13 24.31
CA GLN A 47 25.24 1.88 23.73
C GLN A 47 26.08 0.97 24.63
N ALA A 48 26.08 1.23 25.95
CA ALA A 48 26.76 0.38 26.92
C ALA A 48 26.27 -1.08 26.87
N SER A 49 24.96 -1.29 26.65
CA SER A 49 24.40 -2.65 26.53
C SER A 49 24.90 -3.41 25.29
N VAL A 50 25.22 -2.68 24.21
CA VAL A 50 25.80 -3.25 22.98
C VAL A 50 27.30 -3.47 23.16
N ASP A 51 28.01 -2.47 23.69
CA ASP A 51 29.47 -2.47 23.85
C ASP A 51 29.97 -3.53 24.83
N GLN A 52 29.23 -3.79 25.92
CA GLN A 52 29.62 -4.84 26.88
C GLN A 52 29.57 -6.26 26.27
N ARG A 53 28.97 -6.40 25.07
CA ARG A 53 28.76 -7.68 24.37
C ARG A 53 29.52 -7.74 23.05
N ARG A 54 30.56 -6.93 22.88
CA ARG A 54 31.36 -6.87 21.65
C ARG A 54 31.92 -8.22 21.18
N ASP A 55 32.23 -9.13 22.09
CA ASP A 55 32.75 -10.48 21.79
C ASP A 55 31.69 -11.60 21.83
N ALA A 56 30.40 -11.25 22.02
CA ALA A 56 29.31 -12.22 22.08
C ALA A 56 28.71 -12.51 20.69
N ASP A 57 27.98 -13.61 20.57
CA ASP A 57 27.23 -13.95 19.36
C ASP A 57 26.29 -12.81 18.95
N GLU A 58 26.29 -12.49 17.66
CA GLU A 58 25.45 -11.43 17.11
C GLU A 58 24.06 -11.95 16.73
N PHE A 59 23.04 -11.19 17.12
CA PHE A 59 21.69 -11.34 16.59
C PHE A 59 21.37 -10.13 15.72
N VAL A 60 21.32 -10.34 14.41
CA VAL A 60 21.04 -9.29 13.42
C VAL A 60 19.53 -9.07 13.34
N PHE A 61 19.12 -7.83 13.59
CA PHE A 61 17.73 -7.40 13.48
C PHE A 61 17.58 -6.35 12.38
N PHE A 62 16.79 -6.65 11.36
CA PHE A 62 16.46 -5.68 10.31
C PHE A 62 15.21 -4.90 10.68
N ASP A 63 15.37 -3.58 10.78
CA ASP A 63 14.26 -2.68 10.99
C ASP A 63 13.66 -2.29 9.64
N GLY A 64 12.38 -2.56 9.43
CA GLY A 64 11.66 -2.05 8.26
C GLY A 64 11.60 -0.52 8.33
N PRO A 65 12.18 0.22 7.37
CA PRO A 65 12.28 1.66 7.43
C PRO A 65 10.90 2.29 7.20
N PRO A 66 10.41 3.17 8.09
CA PRO A 66 9.20 3.95 7.80
C PRO A 66 9.43 4.98 6.68
N PHE A 67 8.35 5.32 5.99
CA PHE A 67 8.33 6.49 5.11
C PHE A 67 8.47 7.77 5.93
N ALA A 68 9.36 8.65 5.49
CA ALA A 68 9.65 9.92 6.16
C ALA A 68 8.72 11.06 5.67
N ASN A 69 7.41 10.83 5.58
CA ASN A 69 6.44 11.78 5.00
C ASN A 69 5.29 12.16 5.94
N GLY A 70 5.38 11.83 7.24
CA GLY A 70 4.33 12.14 8.20
C GLY A 70 4.68 11.81 9.63
N LEU A 71 3.78 12.15 10.55
CA LEU A 71 3.92 11.87 11.98
C LEU A 71 3.61 10.40 12.32
N PRO A 72 4.25 9.84 13.36
CA PRO A 72 3.96 8.48 13.81
C PRO A 72 2.55 8.36 14.40
N HIS A 73 1.71 7.50 13.81
CA HIS A 73 0.42 7.06 14.38
C HIS A 73 0.53 5.75 15.18
N HIS A 74 -0.59 5.29 15.76
CA HIS A 74 -0.64 4.10 16.64
C HIS A 74 -0.09 2.81 16.01
N GLY A 75 -0.16 2.65 14.69
CA GLY A 75 0.42 1.50 13.99
C GLY A 75 1.95 1.46 14.09
N HIS A 76 2.59 2.63 13.98
CA HIS A 76 4.04 2.78 14.20
C HIS A 76 4.42 2.50 15.65
N LEU A 77 3.58 2.90 16.62
CA LEU A 77 3.83 2.60 18.02
C LEU A 77 3.73 1.09 18.29
N LEU A 78 2.66 0.43 17.84
CA LEU A 78 2.49 -1.01 18.05
C LEU A 78 3.68 -1.81 17.51
N THR A 79 4.07 -1.55 16.26
CA THR A 79 5.23 -2.20 15.66
C THR A 79 6.52 -1.83 16.38
N GLY A 80 6.68 -0.57 16.79
CA GLY A 80 7.81 -0.09 17.60
C GLY A 80 8.03 -0.90 18.89
N TYR A 81 6.96 -1.22 19.63
CA TYR A 81 7.07 -2.03 20.85
C TYR A 81 7.57 -3.45 20.55
N VAL A 82 7.02 -4.11 19.52
CA VAL A 82 7.46 -5.46 19.13
C VAL A 82 8.93 -5.45 18.69
N LYS A 83 9.31 -4.43 17.90
CA LYS A 83 10.67 -4.19 17.41
C LYS A 83 11.66 -3.83 18.52
N ASP A 84 11.21 -3.53 19.74
CA ASP A 84 12.08 -3.24 20.89
C ASP A 84 12.14 -4.42 21.87
N VAL A 85 10.99 -5.06 22.17
CA VAL A 85 10.89 -6.20 23.07
C VAL A 85 11.77 -7.37 22.62
N VAL A 86 11.74 -7.72 21.33
CA VAL A 86 12.51 -8.85 20.80
C VAL A 86 14.02 -8.61 20.91
N PRO A 87 14.57 -7.48 20.41
CA PRO A 87 15.99 -7.15 20.62
C PRO A 87 16.40 -7.07 22.09
N ARG A 88 15.59 -6.46 22.97
CA ARG A 88 15.88 -6.41 24.42
C ARG A 88 15.99 -7.79 25.02
N TYR A 89 15.04 -8.67 24.72
CA TYR A 89 15.06 -10.06 25.17
C TYR A 89 16.35 -10.76 24.72
N LYS A 90 16.75 -10.59 23.45
CA LYS A 90 17.99 -11.19 22.93
C LYS A 90 19.24 -10.63 23.60
N THR A 91 19.29 -9.32 23.86
CA THR A 91 20.37 -8.70 24.64
C THR A 91 20.44 -9.28 26.07
N MET A 92 19.30 -9.48 26.74
CA MET A 92 19.24 -10.12 28.05
C MET A 92 19.67 -11.59 28.03
N ARG A 93 19.49 -12.29 26.90
CA ARG A 93 19.97 -13.66 26.69
C ARG A 93 21.46 -13.76 26.36
N GLY A 94 22.17 -12.63 26.30
CA GLY A 94 23.62 -12.58 26.10
C GLY A 94 24.08 -12.20 24.70
N TYR A 95 23.17 -12.06 23.73
CA TYR A 95 23.53 -11.71 22.35
C TYR A 95 23.88 -10.23 22.20
N ARG A 96 24.81 -9.94 21.29
CA ARG A 96 25.03 -8.59 20.78
C ARG A 96 23.93 -8.25 19.76
N VAL A 97 23.24 -7.14 19.95
CA VAL A 97 22.13 -6.73 19.07
C VAL A 97 22.30 -5.27 18.67
N GLY A 98 22.92 -5.04 17.52
CA GLY A 98 22.95 -3.72 16.88
C GLY A 98 21.55 -3.36 16.37
N ARG A 99 21.13 -2.11 16.58
CA ARG A 99 19.78 -1.64 16.21
C ARG A 99 19.93 -0.29 15.54
N ARG A 100 19.95 -0.29 14.21
CA ARG A 100 20.05 0.94 13.40
C ARG A 100 18.68 1.31 12.87
N PHE A 101 18.29 2.58 13.03
CA PHE A 101 17.05 3.07 12.43
C PHE A 101 17.25 3.26 10.93
N GLY A 102 16.21 2.97 10.15
CA GLY A 102 16.20 3.15 8.71
C GLY A 102 15.17 4.19 8.29
N TRP A 103 15.43 4.92 7.21
CA TRP A 103 14.48 5.86 6.61
C TRP A 103 14.27 5.54 5.14
N ASP A 104 12.99 5.40 4.76
CA ASP A 104 12.63 5.39 3.35
C ASP A 104 12.30 6.80 2.89
N CYS A 105 13.21 7.36 2.09
CA CYS A 105 13.24 8.76 1.67
C CYS A 105 12.85 8.97 0.21
N HIS A 106 12.62 7.90 -0.56
CA HIS A 106 12.33 7.98 -1.99
C HIS A 106 10.90 7.56 -2.32
N GLY A 107 10.49 7.78 -3.57
CA GLY A 107 9.25 7.26 -4.13
C GLY A 107 8.05 8.19 -3.98
N LEU A 108 6.92 7.70 -4.51
CA LEU A 108 5.68 8.46 -4.65
C LEU A 108 5.17 9.08 -3.34
N PRO A 109 5.22 8.43 -2.16
CA PRO A 109 4.70 9.03 -0.94
C PRO A 109 5.40 10.32 -0.52
N ALA A 110 6.71 10.44 -0.78
CA ALA A 110 7.48 11.65 -0.47
C ALA A 110 7.28 12.74 -1.52
N GLU A 111 7.24 12.36 -2.80
CA GLU A 111 7.00 13.27 -3.92
C GLU A 111 5.60 13.90 -3.85
N MET A 112 4.56 13.10 -3.59
CA MET A 112 3.18 13.57 -3.49
C MET A 112 2.95 14.51 -2.30
N GLU A 113 3.66 14.31 -1.18
CA GLU A 113 3.57 15.24 -0.05
C GLU A 113 4.25 16.57 -0.40
N THR A 114 5.41 16.52 -1.06
CA THR A 114 6.11 17.72 -1.54
C THR A 114 5.27 18.49 -2.59
N GLU A 115 4.60 17.79 -3.50
CA GLU A 115 3.64 18.37 -4.45
C GLU A 115 2.52 19.14 -3.72
N ARG A 116 1.97 18.56 -2.64
CA ARG A 116 0.93 19.23 -1.82
C ARG A 116 1.46 20.47 -1.12
N GLU A 117 2.64 20.40 -0.52
CA GLU A 117 3.28 21.54 0.15
C GLU A 117 3.56 22.70 -0.81
N LEU A 118 4.03 22.39 -2.02
CA LEU A 118 4.39 23.38 -3.05
C LEU A 118 3.20 23.85 -3.89
N GLY A 119 2.07 23.15 -3.84
CA GLY A 119 0.93 23.38 -4.73
C GLY A 119 1.23 23.09 -6.20
N VAL A 120 2.25 22.27 -6.48
CA VAL A 120 2.67 21.83 -7.82
C VAL A 120 2.08 20.45 -8.06
N ARG A 121 1.56 20.16 -9.25
CA ARG A 121 0.97 18.85 -9.57
C ARG A 121 1.39 18.36 -10.95
N GLY A 122 1.84 17.11 -11.00
CA GLY A 122 2.10 16.42 -12.25
C GLY A 122 3.42 16.84 -12.89
N ARG A 123 3.82 16.07 -13.89
CA ARG A 123 5.18 16.11 -14.44
C ARG A 123 5.52 17.46 -15.09
N SER A 124 4.57 18.06 -15.79
CA SER A 124 4.81 19.33 -16.50
C SER A 124 5.11 20.46 -15.51
N ALA A 125 4.31 20.58 -14.44
CA ALA A 125 4.49 21.62 -13.43
C ALA A 125 5.79 21.41 -12.62
N ILE A 126 6.17 20.16 -12.32
CA ILE A 126 7.46 19.86 -11.68
C ILE A 126 8.64 20.27 -12.58
N ARG A 127 8.53 20.04 -13.89
CA ARG A 127 9.58 20.45 -14.85
C ARG A 127 9.72 21.97 -14.94
N GLU A 128 8.60 22.70 -14.91
CA GLU A 128 8.59 24.16 -14.90
C GLU A 128 9.16 24.73 -13.59
N TYR A 129 8.84 24.11 -12.45
CA TYR A 129 9.41 24.46 -11.15
C TYR A 129 10.93 24.20 -11.10
N GLY A 130 11.36 23.10 -11.73
CA GLY A 130 12.73 22.65 -11.82
C GLY A 130 12.98 21.40 -10.97
N VAL A 131 13.42 20.32 -11.61
CA VAL A 131 13.62 19.00 -10.97
C VAL A 131 14.62 19.07 -9.80
N GLU A 132 15.71 19.83 -9.95
CA GLU A 132 16.69 19.99 -8.88
C GLU A 132 16.08 20.64 -7.63
N LYS A 133 15.30 21.70 -7.81
CA LYS A 133 14.62 22.39 -6.70
C LYS A 133 13.58 21.49 -6.04
N PHE A 134 12.83 20.73 -6.85
CA PHE A 134 11.84 19.78 -6.35
C PHE A 134 12.49 18.69 -5.51
N ASN A 135 13.59 18.08 -5.99
CA ASN A 135 14.33 17.06 -5.27
C ASN A 135 14.96 17.60 -3.98
N ALA A 136 15.48 18.84 -4.01
CA ALA A 136 15.99 19.50 -2.82
C ALA A 136 14.89 19.70 -1.76
N ARG A 137 13.67 20.08 -2.20
CA ARG A 137 12.53 20.21 -1.30
C ARG A 137 12.07 18.88 -0.71
N CYS A 138 12.02 17.82 -1.51
CA CYS A 138 11.71 16.46 -1.03
C CYS A 138 12.70 16.04 0.07
N ARG A 139 14.00 16.27 -0.16
CA ARG A 139 15.06 15.98 0.82
C ARG A 139 14.87 16.77 2.12
N GLU A 140 14.49 18.03 2.02
CA GLU A 140 14.25 18.88 3.20
C GLU A 140 13.03 18.39 4.01
N SER A 141 11.91 18.09 3.35
CA SER A 141 10.68 17.62 4.01
C SER A 141 10.92 16.31 4.79
N VAL A 142 11.64 15.36 4.18
CA VAL A 142 12.07 14.11 4.83
C VAL A 142 12.84 14.36 6.13
N LEU A 143 13.78 15.31 6.15
CA LEU A 143 14.60 15.64 7.32
C LEU A 143 13.81 16.35 8.43
N GLN A 144 12.67 16.97 8.14
CA GLN A 144 11.84 17.60 9.16
C GLN A 144 11.13 16.57 10.04
N TYR A 145 10.61 15.49 9.43
CA TYR A 145 9.91 14.45 10.14
C TYR A 145 10.83 13.61 11.04
N THR A 146 12.10 13.40 10.67
CA THR A 146 13.04 12.60 11.47
C THR A 146 13.19 13.07 12.92
N ARG A 147 13.20 14.39 13.14
CA ARG A 147 13.28 14.98 14.50
C ARG A 147 12.06 14.64 15.35
N GLN A 148 10.88 14.77 14.78
CA GLN A 148 9.62 14.48 15.49
C GLN A 148 9.53 12.99 15.84
N TRP A 149 9.92 12.13 14.91
CA TRP A 149 10.01 10.69 15.13
C TRP A 149 11.01 10.32 16.21
N ARG A 150 12.22 10.90 16.23
CA ARG A 150 13.21 10.66 17.29
C ARG A 150 12.59 10.95 18.66
N THR A 151 11.91 12.09 18.82
CA THR A 151 11.21 12.43 20.06
C THR A 151 10.16 11.40 20.45
N THR A 152 9.29 10.99 19.51
CA THR A 152 8.22 10.02 19.82
C THR A 152 8.76 8.63 20.14
N VAL A 153 9.76 8.14 19.38
CA VAL A 153 10.37 6.82 19.56
C VAL A 153 11.17 6.77 20.87
N THR A 154 11.91 7.83 21.21
CA THR A 154 12.58 7.94 22.51
C THR A 154 11.56 7.96 23.64
N ARG A 155 10.43 8.68 23.50
CA ARG A 155 9.38 8.71 24.52
C ARG A 155 8.70 7.35 24.72
N GLN A 156 8.66 6.53 23.66
CA GLN A 156 8.20 5.14 23.69
C GLN A 156 9.19 4.18 24.40
N ALA A 157 10.38 4.66 24.78
CA ALA A 157 11.47 3.84 25.33
C ALA A 157 12.02 2.79 24.35
N ARG A 158 11.88 2.99 23.04
CA ARG A 158 12.47 2.10 22.04
C ARG A 158 13.95 2.41 21.87
N TRP A 159 14.81 1.43 22.14
CA TRP A 159 16.26 1.57 21.97
C TRP A 159 16.66 1.28 20.52
N VAL A 160 17.08 2.33 19.84
CA VAL A 160 17.56 2.28 18.45
C VAL A 160 18.51 3.45 18.22
N ASP A 161 19.51 3.23 17.37
CA ASP A 161 20.47 4.24 16.95
C ASP A 161 19.87 5.13 15.87
N PHE A 162 19.76 6.43 16.17
CA PHE A 162 19.32 7.48 15.26
C PHE A 162 20.50 8.29 14.68
N ASP A 163 21.70 8.11 15.21
CA ASP A 163 22.89 8.88 14.83
C ASP A 163 23.67 8.15 13.73
N ASP A 164 23.81 6.82 13.82
CA ASP A 164 24.24 5.94 12.73
C ASP A 164 23.02 5.29 12.04
N ASP A 165 22.03 6.10 11.66
CA ASP A 165 20.89 5.62 10.87
C ASP A 165 21.31 5.29 9.42
N TYR A 166 20.40 4.75 8.62
CA TYR A 166 20.57 4.65 7.17
C TYR A 166 19.40 5.29 6.46
N LYS A 167 19.68 6.05 5.40
CA LYS A 167 18.63 6.67 4.57
C LYS A 167 18.75 6.15 3.15
N THR A 168 17.62 5.84 2.51
CA THR A 168 17.64 5.36 1.12
C THR A 168 18.20 6.38 0.12
N MET A 169 18.29 7.65 0.53
CA MET A 169 18.89 8.77 -0.22
C MET A 169 20.39 8.99 0.02
N ASP A 170 21.03 8.19 0.89
CA ASP A 170 22.47 8.29 1.12
C ASP A 170 23.23 7.64 -0.03
N LEU A 171 24.33 8.28 -0.47
CA LEU A 171 25.09 7.84 -1.65
C LEU A 171 25.58 6.38 -1.54
N PRO A 172 26.14 5.90 -0.40
CA PRO A 172 26.56 4.50 -0.29
C PRO A 172 25.40 3.50 -0.37
N TYR A 173 24.21 3.89 0.09
CA TYR A 173 23.00 3.07 -0.03
C TYR A 173 22.57 2.97 -1.49
N MET A 174 22.50 4.11 -2.19
CA MET A 174 22.16 4.17 -3.61
C MET A 174 23.16 3.39 -4.47
N GLU A 175 24.45 3.46 -4.17
CA GLU A 175 25.49 2.67 -4.85
C GLU A 175 25.26 1.17 -4.67
N SER A 176 24.90 0.73 -3.45
CA SER A 176 24.57 -0.66 -3.17
C SER A 176 23.33 -1.13 -3.96
N VAL A 177 22.32 -0.27 -4.12
CA VAL A 177 21.14 -0.55 -4.96
C VAL A 177 21.54 -0.67 -6.44
N MET A 178 22.40 0.22 -6.94
CA MET A 178 22.90 0.17 -8.32
C MET A 178 23.73 -1.10 -8.56
N TRP A 179 24.54 -1.51 -7.59
CA TRP A 179 25.24 -2.80 -7.63
C TRP A 179 24.26 -3.97 -7.72
N ALA A 180 23.21 -4.00 -6.88
CA ALA A 180 22.22 -5.07 -6.90
C ALA A 180 21.46 -5.12 -8.24
N PHE A 181 21.05 -3.97 -8.77
CA PHE A 181 20.45 -3.86 -10.10
C PHE A 181 21.38 -4.40 -11.18
N ARG A 182 22.68 -4.07 -11.12
CA ARG A 182 23.69 -4.58 -12.05
C ARG A 182 23.81 -6.11 -11.96
N GLN A 183 23.79 -6.69 -10.76
CA GLN A 183 23.81 -8.15 -10.59
C GLN A 183 22.59 -8.82 -11.23
N LEU A 184 21.40 -8.22 -11.14
CA LEU A 184 20.19 -8.74 -11.79
C LEU A 184 20.28 -8.62 -13.32
N TRP A 185 20.83 -7.52 -13.81
CA TRP A 185 21.09 -7.30 -15.23
C TRP A 185 22.06 -8.33 -15.80
N ASP A 186 23.21 -8.55 -15.14
CA ASP A 186 24.23 -9.51 -15.59
C ASP A 186 23.71 -10.96 -15.58
N LYS A 187 22.72 -11.27 -14.73
CA LYS A 187 22.00 -12.56 -14.70
C LYS A 187 20.88 -12.67 -15.74
N GLY A 188 20.62 -11.63 -16.54
CA GLY A 188 19.54 -11.61 -17.53
C GLY A 188 18.14 -11.53 -16.93
N LEU A 189 17.99 -11.10 -15.67
CA LEU A 189 16.71 -11.00 -14.97
C LEU A 189 15.99 -9.66 -15.17
N VAL A 190 16.64 -8.72 -15.86
CA VAL A 190 16.09 -7.39 -16.16
C VAL A 190 15.87 -7.28 -17.66
N TYR A 191 14.68 -6.86 -18.06
CA TYR A 191 14.33 -6.66 -19.46
C TYR A 191 13.39 -5.46 -19.62
N ARG A 192 13.29 -4.95 -20.85
CA ARG A 192 12.34 -3.91 -21.24
C ARG A 192 11.28 -4.52 -22.15
N ALA A 193 10.02 -4.27 -21.86
CA ALA A 193 8.90 -4.71 -22.71
C ALA A 193 7.81 -3.64 -22.78
N PHE A 194 7.07 -3.64 -23.88
CA PHE A 194 5.82 -2.91 -24.00
C PHE A 194 4.69 -3.82 -23.52
N ARG A 195 4.03 -3.45 -22.42
CA ARG A 195 2.96 -4.25 -21.79
C ARG A 195 1.84 -3.36 -21.28
N VAL A 196 0.63 -3.91 -21.25
CA VAL A 196 -0.48 -3.31 -20.51
C VAL A 196 -0.18 -3.46 -19.02
N MET A 197 -0.06 -2.33 -18.35
CA MET A 197 0.25 -2.24 -16.92
C MET A 197 -0.78 -1.32 -16.26
N PRO A 198 -1.13 -1.56 -15.00
CA PRO A 198 -1.88 -0.60 -14.20
C PRO A 198 -1.15 0.73 -14.16
N TYR A 199 -1.87 1.82 -14.41
CA TYR A 199 -1.28 3.14 -14.57
C TYR A 199 -2.01 4.17 -13.70
N SER A 200 -1.26 4.91 -12.89
CA SER A 200 -1.80 6.01 -12.09
C SER A 200 -1.75 7.30 -12.88
N TRP A 201 -2.91 7.85 -13.21
CA TRP A 201 -3.02 9.17 -13.85
C TRP A 201 -2.58 10.31 -12.92
N GLY A 202 -2.77 10.17 -11.61
CA GLY A 202 -2.39 11.19 -10.64
C GLY A 202 -0.88 11.28 -10.42
N ALA A 203 -0.18 10.15 -10.48
CA ALA A 203 1.27 10.07 -10.35
C ALA A 203 2.01 9.99 -11.70
N GLU A 204 1.26 9.94 -12.81
CA GLU A 204 1.77 9.81 -14.18
C GLU A 204 2.82 8.70 -14.38
N THR A 205 2.60 7.53 -13.74
CA THR A 205 3.55 6.41 -13.75
C THR A 205 2.85 5.05 -13.70
N PRO A 206 3.40 3.99 -14.34
CA PRO A 206 2.93 2.63 -14.13
C PRO A 206 3.18 2.16 -12.69
N LEU A 207 2.27 1.31 -12.19
CA LEU A 207 2.36 0.71 -10.86
C LEU A 207 2.68 -0.77 -10.95
N SER A 208 3.34 -1.28 -9.91
CA SER A 208 3.58 -2.71 -9.73
C SER A 208 2.29 -3.45 -9.36
N ASN A 209 2.31 -4.77 -9.53
CA ASN A 209 1.21 -5.65 -9.13
C ASN A 209 0.96 -5.64 -7.61
N PHE A 210 1.98 -5.41 -6.79
CA PHE A 210 1.85 -5.38 -5.33
C PHE A 210 1.22 -4.09 -4.81
N GLU A 211 1.44 -2.95 -5.48
CA GLU A 211 0.84 -1.66 -5.10
C GLU A 211 -0.69 -1.63 -5.25
N ILE A 212 -1.25 -2.50 -6.09
CA ILE A 212 -2.71 -2.58 -6.32
C ILE A 212 -3.39 -3.57 -5.37
N ARG A 213 -2.58 -4.39 -4.68
CA ARG A 213 -3.07 -5.39 -3.72
C ARG A 213 -3.07 -4.87 -2.29
N LEU A 214 -2.75 -3.60 -2.08
CA LEU A 214 -2.89 -2.95 -0.77
C LEU A 214 -4.39 -2.84 -0.42
N ASP A 215 -4.72 -2.99 0.87
CA ASP A 215 -6.11 -3.09 1.35
C ASP A 215 -6.99 -1.88 0.99
N ASP A 216 -6.39 -0.72 0.71
CA ASP A 216 -7.03 0.54 0.34
C ASP A 216 -6.83 0.93 -1.14
N ALA A 217 -6.17 0.09 -1.94
CA ALA A 217 -5.92 0.37 -3.36
C ALA A 217 -7.18 0.27 -4.23
N THR A 218 -8.21 -0.43 -3.76
CA THR A 218 -9.51 -0.55 -4.44
C THR A 218 -10.60 0.10 -3.61
N ARG A 219 -11.57 0.71 -4.30
CA ARG A 219 -12.76 1.28 -3.65
C ARG A 219 -13.96 1.10 -4.55
N PRO A 220 -15.17 0.97 -3.97
CA PRO A 220 -16.39 1.00 -4.75
C PRO A 220 -16.47 2.28 -5.59
N ARG A 221 -16.77 2.12 -6.87
CA ARG A 221 -17.02 3.21 -7.82
C ARG A 221 -18.30 2.91 -8.57
N GLN A 222 -19.02 3.97 -8.92
CA GLN A 222 -20.16 3.89 -9.82
C GLN A 222 -19.64 4.17 -11.22
N ASP A 223 -19.66 3.14 -12.07
CA ASP A 223 -19.30 3.22 -13.47
C ASP A 223 -20.57 3.12 -14.34
N PRO A 224 -20.57 3.71 -15.55
CA PRO A 224 -21.64 3.46 -16.50
C PRO A 224 -21.64 1.98 -16.89
N ALA A 225 -22.80 1.43 -17.23
CA ALA A 225 -22.95 0.10 -17.80
C ALA A 225 -23.67 0.27 -19.14
N LEU A 226 -22.94 0.09 -20.24
CA LEU A 226 -23.47 0.30 -21.59
C LEU A 226 -23.51 -1.00 -22.37
N THR A 227 -24.61 -1.22 -23.08
CA THR A 227 -24.69 -2.21 -24.16
C THR A 227 -24.54 -1.47 -25.47
N VAL A 228 -23.60 -1.89 -26.31
CA VAL A 228 -23.34 -1.35 -27.65
C VAL A 228 -23.43 -2.49 -28.67
N TRP A 229 -23.65 -2.15 -29.93
CA TRP A 229 -23.66 -3.13 -31.02
C TRP A 229 -22.56 -2.88 -32.05
N PHE A 230 -22.00 -3.97 -32.57
CA PHE A 230 -21.09 -3.96 -33.71
C PHE A 230 -21.76 -4.66 -34.89
N GLU A 231 -21.87 -3.96 -36.02
CA GLU A 231 -22.46 -4.52 -37.24
C GLU A 231 -21.41 -5.32 -38.02
N THR A 232 -21.80 -6.53 -38.43
CA THR A 232 -20.98 -7.44 -39.23
C THR A 232 -21.23 -7.22 -40.71
N GLU A 233 -20.23 -7.54 -41.52
CA GLU A 233 -20.44 -7.67 -42.96
C GLU A 233 -21.39 -8.87 -43.22
N PRO A 234 -22.34 -8.76 -44.17
CA PRO A 234 -23.23 -9.86 -44.49
C PRO A 234 -22.47 -11.12 -44.91
N ALA A 235 -22.82 -12.26 -44.34
CA ALA A 235 -22.30 -13.56 -44.74
C ALA A 235 -23.26 -14.30 -45.68
N ASP A 236 -22.73 -15.25 -46.47
CA ASP A 236 -23.50 -16.15 -47.35
C ASP A 236 -24.18 -17.30 -46.56
N ASP A 237 -24.61 -17.04 -45.33
CA ASP A 237 -25.25 -17.99 -44.41
C ASP A 237 -26.78 -17.83 -44.35
N GLY A 238 -27.32 -16.89 -45.14
CA GLY A 238 -28.73 -16.54 -45.14
C GLY A 238 -29.17 -15.70 -43.95
N LEU A 239 -28.26 -15.33 -43.04
CA LEU A 239 -28.56 -14.51 -41.86
C LEU A 239 -28.41 -13.00 -42.11
N GLY A 240 -27.67 -12.60 -43.15
CA GLY A 240 -27.45 -11.20 -43.50
C GLY A 240 -26.52 -10.47 -42.51
N ALA A 241 -26.58 -9.14 -42.48
CA ALA A 241 -25.80 -8.35 -41.52
C ALA A 241 -26.33 -8.55 -40.09
N LEU A 242 -25.46 -8.98 -39.19
CA LEU A 242 -25.76 -9.19 -37.77
C LEU A 242 -25.22 -8.05 -36.91
N ARG A 243 -25.91 -7.72 -35.83
CA ARG A 243 -25.50 -6.78 -34.79
C ARG A 243 -25.08 -7.54 -33.54
N LEU A 244 -23.78 -7.61 -33.28
CA LEU A 244 -23.23 -8.26 -32.10
C LEU A 244 -23.39 -7.34 -30.89
N LEU A 245 -24.17 -7.76 -29.89
CA LEU A 245 -24.30 -7.01 -28.63
C LEU A 245 -23.08 -7.25 -27.73
N ALA A 246 -22.49 -6.16 -27.25
CA ALA A 246 -21.36 -6.18 -26.33
C ALA A 246 -21.61 -5.23 -25.15
N TRP A 247 -21.25 -5.68 -23.95
CA TRP A 247 -21.36 -4.89 -22.73
C TRP A 247 -20.01 -4.30 -22.33
N THR A 248 -19.99 -3.06 -21.85
CA THR A 248 -18.80 -2.42 -21.32
C THR A 248 -19.11 -1.44 -20.18
N THR A 249 -18.21 -1.39 -19.19
CA THR A 249 -18.19 -0.35 -18.15
C THR A 249 -17.21 0.78 -18.44
N THR A 250 -16.42 0.67 -19.52
CA THR A 250 -15.37 1.61 -19.88
C THR A 250 -15.59 2.17 -21.30
N PRO A 251 -16.57 3.06 -21.50
CA PRO A 251 -16.94 3.57 -22.84
C PRO A 251 -15.76 4.23 -23.56
N TRP A 252 -14.82 4.80 -22.80
CA TRP A 252 -13.60 5.44 -23.32
C TRP A 252 -12.65 4.46 -24.04
N THR A 253 -12.85 3.15 -23.93
CA THR A 253 -12.08 2.13 -24.66
C THR A 253 -12.65 1.80 -26.05
N LEU A 254 -13.90 2.18 -26.34
CA LEU A 254 -14.57 1.89 -27.60
C LEU A 254 -13.87 2.48 -28.84
N PRO A 255 -13.32 3.72 -28.81
CA PRO A 255 -12.60 4.26 -29.98
C PRO A 255 -11.37 3.44 -30.38
N SER A 256 -10.82 2.64 -29.46
CA SER A 256 -9.68 1.76 -29.71
C SER A 256 -10.07 0.30 -29.94
N ASN A 257 -11.35 0.00 -30.19
CA ASN A 257 -11.79 -1.36 -30.50
C ASN A 257 -11.12 -1.88 -31.79
N LEU A 258 -10.58 -3.09 -31.73
CA LEU A 258 -9.93 -3.75 -32.88
C LEU A 258 -10.63 -5.05 -33.29
N ALA A 259 -11.39 -5.66 -32.38
CA ALA A 259 -12.08 -6.92 -32.60
C ALA A 259 -13.19 -7.11 -31.56
N VAL A 260 -14.12 -8.03 -31.86
CA VAL A 260 -15.08 -8.58 -30.90
C VAL A 260 -14.67 -10.03 -30.64
N ALA A 261 -14.46 -10.37 -29.37
CA ALA A 261 -14.14 -11.74 -28.97
C ALA A 261 -15.43 -12.51 -28.65
N VAL A 262 -15.57 -13.71 -29.21
CA VAL A 262 -16.68 -14.64 -28.95
C VAL A 262 -16.13 -15.92 -28.30
N GLY A 263 -16.88 -16.50 -27.38
CA GLY A 263 -16.52 -17.75 -26.72
C GLY A 263 -16.91 -18.93 -27.60
N PRO A 264 -15.99 -19.85 -27.95
CA PRO A 264 -16.30 -20.95 -28.86
C PRO A 264 -17.31 -21.95 -28.28
N ASP A 265 -17.37 -22.07 -26.96
CA ASP A 265 -18.27 -22.99 -26.23
C ASP A 265 -19.55 -22.30 -25.73
N VAL A 266 -19.76 -21.02 -26.10
CA VAL A 266 -20.95 -20.26 -25.70
C VAL A 266 -22.01 -20.40 -26.79
N GLU A 267 -23.22 -20.78 -26.39
CA GLU A 267 -24.38 -20.79 -27.27
C GLU A 267 -24.90 -19.37 -27.47
N TYR A 268 -24.98 -18.94 -28.73
CA TYR A 268 -25.47 -17.63 -29.13
C TYR A 268 -26.78 -17.78 -29.89
N VAL A 269 -27.70 -16.85 -29.68
CA VAL A 269 -28.98 -16.78 -30.37
C VAL A 269 -29.06 -15.52 -31.22
N VAL A 270 -29.77 -15.61 -32.34
CA VAL A 270 -30.09 -14.49 -33.22
C VAL A 270 -31.52 -14.05 -32.95
N VAL A 271 -31.69 -12.82 -32.48
CA VAL A 271 -32.99 -12.21 -32.25
C VAL A 271 -33.33 -11.29 -33.41
N ARG A 272 -34.48 -11.52 -34.04
CA ARG A 272 -34.98 -10.72 -35.16
C ARG A 272 -36.29 -10.06 -34.79
N ALA A 273 -36.41 -8.76 -35.07
CA ALA A 273 -37.68 -8.07 -35.01
C ALA A 273 -38.70 -8.72 -35.96
N ALA A 274 -39.88 -9.05 -35.45
CA ALA A 274 -41.01 -9.43 -36.27
C ALA A 274 -41.58 -8.13 -36.86
N ARG A 275 -41.44 -7.93 -38.19
CA ARG A 275 -42.23 -6.87 -38.86
C ARG A 275 -43.41 -7.45 -39.63
N PRO A 276 -44.62 -6.87 -39.51
CA PRO A 276 -45.82 -7.41 -40.14
C PRO A 276 -45.93 -7.22 -41.66
N ASN A 277 -45.16 -6.35 -42.31
CA ASN A 277 -45.23 -6.11 -43.77
C ASN A 277 -43.95 -5.41 -44.29
N GLY A 278 -43.31 -5.97 -45.33
CA GLY A 278 -42.09 -5.43 -45.96
C GLY A 278 -42.34 -4.20 -46.84
N GLY A 279 -41.47 -3.20 -46.75
CA GLY A 279 -41.44 -2.03 -47.64
C GLY A 279 -40.63 -2.30 -48.92
N PRO A 280 -40.82 -1.51 -50.00
CA PRO A 280 -40.38 -1.86 -51.36
C PRO A 280 -38.86 -1.73 -51.61
N ASN A 281 -38.10 -1.20 -50.65
CA ASN A 281 -36.66 -0.93 -50.78
C ASN A 281 -35.79 -1.72 -49.78
N ASP A 282 -36.38 -2.65 -49.05
CA ASP A 282 -35.65 -3.46 -48.07
C ASP A 282 -35.23 -4.77 -48.74
N GLY A 283 -33.96 -5.15 -48.60
CA GLY A 283 -33.44 -6.42 -49.11
C GLY A 283 -34.17 -7.63 -48.51
N PRO A 284 -34.00 -8.84 -49.09
CA PRO A 284 -34.81 -10.03 -48.79
C PRO A 284 -34.76 -10.57 -47.34
N ASN A 285 -33.97 -9.97 -46.43
CA ASN A 285 -33.57 -10.56 -45.14
C ASN A 285 -34.00 -9.79 -43.87
N GLY A 286 -35.15 -9.11 -43.87
CA GLY A 286 -35.82 -8.69 -42.62
C GLY A 286 -35.07 -7.61 -41.81
N GLY A 287 -35.67 -7.16 -40.70
CA GLY A 287 -35.12 -6.08 -39.85
C GLY A 287 -33.80 -6.42 -39.14
N PRO A 288 -33.26 -5.52 -38.29
CA PRO A 288 -31.99 -5.73 -37.62
C PRO A 288 -31.99 -7.04 -36.80
N ALA A 289 -30.95 -7.85 -36.99
CA ALA A 289 -30.75 -9.11 -36.30
C ALA A 289 -29.67 -8.95 -35.22
N TYR A 290 -30.04 -9.12 -33.95
CA TYR A 290 -29.15 -8.98 -32.81
C TYR A 290 -28.61 -10.33 -32.37
N VAL A 291 -27.34 -10.39 -32.00
CA VAL A 291 -26.71 -11.60 -31.48
C VAL A 291 -26.37 -11.39 -30.01
N LEU A 292 -26.85 -12.31 -29.17
CA LEU A 292 -26.55 -12.36 -27.74
C LEU A 292 -26.41 -13.80 -27.26
N GLY A 293 -25.79 -13.99 -26.09
CA GLY A 293 -25.69 -15.32 -25.49
C GLY A 293 -27.09 -15.85 -25.11
N ALA A 294 -27.35 -17.12 -25.39
CA ALA A 294 -28.64 -17.75 -25.09
C ALA A 294 -29.03 -17.60 -23.61
N ALA A 295 -28.04 -17.70 -22.72
CA ALA A 295 -28.23 -17.58 -21.27
C ALA A 295 -28.68 -16.17 -20.81
N THR A 296 -28.36 -15.12 -21.58
CA THR A 296 -28.71 -13.73 -21.22
C THR A 296 -30.04 -13.28 -21.82
N LEU A 297 -30.67 -14.09 -22.66
CA LEU A 297 -31.91 -13.73 -23.37
C LEU A 297 -33.02 -13.27 -22.40
N ALA A 298 -33.23 -14.02 -21.31
CA ALA A 298 -34.26 -13.70 -20.33
C ALA A 298 -34.01 -12.36 -19.60
N GLU A 299 -32.75 -11.94 -19.45
CA GLU A 299 -32.39 -10.67 -18.81
C GLU A 299 -32.64 -9.48 -19.76
N TYR A 300 -32.43 -9.67 -21.06
CA TYR A 300 -32.60 -8.64 -22.08
C TYR A 300 -33.99 -8.60 -22.71
N GLU A 301 -34.89 -9.53 -22.39
CA GLU A 301 -36.24 -9.64 -23.00
C GLU A 301 -37.04 -8.33 -22.94
N ALA A 302 -36.98 -7.61 -21.81
CA ALA A 302 -37.67 -6.34 -21.65
C ALA A 302 -37.10 -5.25 -22.58
N ASP A 303 -35.78 -5.18 -22.71
CA ASP A 303 -35.08 -4.24 -23.58
C ASP A 303 -35.31 -4.59 -25.05
N LEU A 304 -35.23 -5.88 -25.40
CA LEU A 304 -35.50 -6.39 -26.75
C LEU A 304 -36.94 -6.15 -27.17
N THR A 305 -37.91 -6.35 -26.27
CA THR A 305 -39.33 -6.04 -26.54
C THR A 305 -39.53 -4.54 -26.72
N ALA A 306 -38.86 -3.70 -25.93
CA ALA A 306 -38.96 -2.24 -26.04
C ALA A 306 -38.34 -1.72 -27.36
N GLU A 307 -37.23 -2.32 -27.81
CA GLU A 307 -36.52 -1.89 -29.03
C GLU A 307 -37.10 -2.51 -30.31
N LEU A 308 -37.51 -3.78 -30.28
CA LEU A 308 -37.90 -4.57 -31.46
C LEU A 308 -39.39 -4.87 -31.55
N GLY A 309 -40.14 -4.75 -30.45
CA GLY A 309 -41.54 -5.19 -30.37
C GLY A 309 -41.64 -6.71 -30.34
N GLU A 310 -42.60 -7.29 -31.08
CA GLU A 310 -42.63 -8.74 -31.33
C GLU A 310 -41.34 -9.15 -32.02
N HIS A 311 -40.72 -10.24 -31.56
CA HIS A 311 -39.46 -10.72 -32.10
C HIS A 311 -39.40 -12.24 -32.04
N SER A 312 -38.51 -12.81 -32.84
CA SER A 312 -38.26 -14.25 -32.93
C SER A 312 -36.80 -14.55 -32.62
N VAL A 313 -36.56 -15.72 -32.03
CA VAL A 313 -35.24 -16.20 -31.64
C VAL A 313 -34.91 -17.40 -32.52
N VAL A 314 -33.76 -17.35 -33.19
CA VAL A 314 -33.21 -18.41 -34.05
C VAL A 314 -31.86 -18.83 -33.51
#